data_AF-L5LY49-F1
#
_entry.id   AF-L5LY49-F1
#
_cell.length_a   1.000
_cell.length_b   1.000
_cell.length_c   1.000
_cell.angle_alpha   90.00
_cell.angle_beta   90.00
_cell.angle_gamma   90.00
#
_symmetry.space_group_name_H-M   'P 1'
#
loop_
_entity.id
_entity.type
_entity.pdbx_description
1 polymer ?
#
loop_
_entity_poly.entity_id
_entity_poly.type
_entity_poly.pdbx_seq_one_letter_code
_entity_poly.pdbx_strand_id
1 'polypeptide(L)'
;MGEAPVLSTSCSAFAQRAHGGGCGQWTCLPMAVVLLHSPIGIYAKHLEHWLRHFPLGQMLFVSGERLISDPAGELGRVQDFLGLKRIITDKHFYFNKTKGFPCLKKAEGSSKPHCLGKTKGRTHPDIDPEVVRRLREFYRPFNRKFYQMTGHDFGWD
;
A
#
# COMPACT_ATOMS: atom_id res chain seq x y z
N MET A 1 -14.75 38.16 17.33
CA MET A 1 -15.08 37.87 15.92
C MET A 1 -13.76 37.64 15.22
N GLY A 2 -13.35 36.37 15.14
CA GLY A 2 -12.06 35.97 14.57
C GLY A 2 -12.31 35.22 13.27
N GLU A 3 -11.90 35.81 12.16
CA GLU A 3 -11.97 35.22 10.83
C GLU A 3 -10.84 34.20 10.63
N ALA A 4 -11.19 33.05 10.04
CA ALA A 4 -10.26 32.00 9.66
C ALA A 4 -9.64 32.30 8.29
N PRO A 5 -8.33 32.08 8.06
CA PRO A 5 -7.74 32.20 6.75
C PRO A 5 -8.02 30.95 5.91
N VAL A 6 -8.78 31.14 4.83
CA VAL A 6 -9.00 30.17 3.75
C VAL A 6 -7.69 30.01 2.96
N LEU A 7 -7.19 28.78 2.87
CA LEU A 7 -6.04 28.41 2.04
C LEU A 7 -6.40 28.58 0.56
N SER A 8 -5.82 29.60 -0.07
CA SER A 8 -5.90 29.85 -1.50
C SER A 8 -5.09 28.82 -2.29
N THR A 9 -5.79 28.18 -3.21
CA THR A 9 -5.34 27.36 -4.34
C THR A 9 -4.12 27.93 -5.09
N SER A 10 -3.05 27.14 -5.19
CA SER A 10 -2.15 27.20 -6.33
C SER A 10 -1.57 25.81 -6.59
N CYS A 11 -2.17 25.07 -7.52
CA CYS A 11 -1.52 23.94 -8.17
C CYS A 11 -1.26 24.37 -9.61
N SER A 12 -0.04 24.84 -9.85
CA SER A 12 0.43 25.23 -11.18
C SER A 12 0.33 24.04 -12.13
N ALA A 13 -0.57 24.14 -13.11
CA ALA A 13 -0.62 23.24 -14.24
C ALA A 13 0.61 23.51 -15.13
N PHE A 14 1.51 22.53 -15.25
CA PHE A 14 2.55 22.53 -16.27
C PHE A 14 2.09 21.61 -17.41
N ALA A 15 1.41 22.18 -18.40
CA ALA A 15 1.14 21.51 -19.67
C ALA A 15 2.31 21.81 -20.62
N GLN A 16 3.18 20.83 -20.86
CA GLN A 16 4.15 20.91 -21.95
C GLN A 16 3.47 20.50 -23.26
N ARG A 17 3.48 21.44 -24.21
CA ARG A 17 2.93 21.29 -25.56
C ARG A 17 3.88 20.45 -26.41
N ALA A 18 3.52 19.21 -26.71
CA ALA A 18 4.18 18.42 -27.75
C ALA A 18 3.71 18.91 -29.12
N HIS A 19 4.63 19.48 -29.89
CA HIS A 19 4.43 19.76 -31.31
C HIS A 19 4.68 18.49 -32.13
N GLY A 20 3.73 18.14 -32.98
CA GLY A 20 4.02 17.49 -34.27
C GLY A 20 3.70 16.00 -34.39
N GLY A 21 2.57 15.72 -35.04
CA GLY A 21 2.46 14.75 -36.13
C GLY A 21 2.45 13.25 -35.79
N GLY A 22 1.29 12.59 -35.97
CA GLY A 22 1.25 11.14 -36.19
C GLY A 22 0.03 10.45 -35.61
N CYS A 23 -0.77 9.86 -36.50
CA CYS A 23 -2.01 9.15 -36.25
C CYS A 23 -1.86 7.99 -35.24
N GLY A 24 -2.73 7.95 -34.25
CA GLY A 24 -2.88 6.84 -33.31
C GLY A 24 -4.21 7.00 -32.62
N GLN A 25 -5.19 6.20 -33.04
CA GLN A 25 -6.54 6.20 -32.55
C GLN A 25 -6.56 5.73 -31.09
N TRP A 26 -6.33 6.63 -30.14
CA TRP A 26 -6.63 6.37 -28.74
C TRP A 26 -8.14 6.47 -28.61
N THR A 27 -8.81 5.33 -28.66
CA THR A 27 -10.18 5.25 -28.16
C THR A 27 -10.16 5.78 -26.74
N CYS A 28 -10.83 6.91 -26.52
CA CYS A 28 -11.28 7.31 -25.19
C CYS A 28 -12.19 6.18 -24.69
N LEU A 29 -11.60 5.18 -24.02
CA LEU A 29 -12.34 4.46 -23.00
C LEU A 29 -12.88 5.55 -22.07
N PRO A 30 -14.19 5.56 -21.76
CA PRO A 30 -14.70 6.48 -20.77
C PRO A 30 -13.87 6.21 -19.52
N MET A 31 -13.00 7.17 -19.18
CA MET A 31 -12.42 7.26 -17.86
C MET A 31 -13.63 7.33 -16.95
N ALA A 32 -14.03 6.16 -16.42
CA ALA A 32 -15.07 6.10 -15.42
C ALA A 32 -14.57 7.05 -14.33
N VAL A 33 -15.27 8.17 -14.19
CA VAL A 33 -15.11 9.05 -13.05
C VAL A 33 -15.51 8.20 -11.86
N VAL A 34 -14.54 7.53 -11.25
CA VAL A 34 -14.75 6.79 -10.01
C VAL A 34 -14.97 7.84 -8.95
N LEU A 35 -16.24 8.11 -8.67
CA LEU A 35 -16.69 9.01 -7.62
C LEU A 35 -15.93 8.68 -6.32
N LEU A 36 -15.22 9.70 -5.86
CA LEU A 36 -14.24 9.71 -4.79
C LEU A 36 -14.90 9.63 -3.40
N HIS A 37 -15.57 8.53 -3.04
CA HIS A 37 -16.13 8.35 -1.68
C HIS A 37 -16.05 6.91 -1.13
N SER A 38 -15.25 6.02 -1.73
CA SER A 38 -15.00 4.71 -1.12
C SER A 38 -13.83 4.80 -0.13
N PRO A 39 -14.02 4.50 1.17
CA PRO A 39 -12.90 4.47 2.10
C PRO A 39 -11.84 3.48 1.60
N ILE A 40 -10.59 3.93 1.59
CA ILE A 40 -9.45 3.15 1.05
C ILE A 40 -9.29 1.82 1.81
N GLY A 41 -9.69 1.78 3.09
CA GLY A 41 -9.59 0.59 3.95
C GLY A 41 -10.63 -0.51 3.70
N ILE A 42 -11.64 -0.31 2.84
CA ILE A 42 -12.62 -1.38 2.54
C ILE A 42 -12.07 -2.27 1.40
N TYR A 43 -11.11 -3.12 1.72
CA TYR A 43 -10.38 -3.92 0.73
C TYR A 43 -11.26 -4.86 -0.07
N ALA A 44 -12.25 -5.51 0.55
CA ALA A 44 -13.18 -6.42 -0.12
C ALA A 44 -13.89 -5.75 -1.32
N LYS A 45 -14.36 -4.51 -1.14
CA LYS A 45 -15.06 -3.77 -2.19
C LYS A 45 -14.15 -3.44 -3.37
N HIS A 46 -12.90 -3.07 -3.10
CA HIS A 46 -11.93 -2.80 -4.16
C HIS A 46 -11.58 -4.10 -4.89
N LEU A 47 -11.34 -5.18 -4.14
CA LEU A 47 -11.02 -6.50 -4.70
C LEU A 47 -12.11 -7.03 -5.64
N GLU A 48 -13.39 -6.83 -5.32
CA GLU A 48 -14.50 -7.20 -6.21
C GLU A 48 -14.42 -6.58 -7.60
N HIS A 49 -13.85 -5.37 -7.73
CA HIS A 49 -13.66 -4.74 -9.04
C HIS A 49 -12.52 -5.38 -9.81
N TRP A 50 -11.41 -5.66 -9.14
CA TRP A 50 -10.26 -6.31 -9.76
C TRP A 50 -10.56 -7.73 -10.22
N LEU A 51 -11.33 -8.49 -9.45
CA LEU A 51 -11.71 -9.87 -9.78
C LEU A 51 -12.60 -9.99 -11.02
N ARG A 52 -13.16 -8.88 -11.54
CA ARG A 52 -13.86 -8.87 -12.83
C ARG A 52 -12.91 -8.97 -14.02
N HIS A 53 -11.62 -8.66 -13.82
CA HIS A 53 -10.63 -8.55 -14.88
C HIS A 53 -9.44 -9.48 -14.67
N PHE A 54 -9.09 -9.80 -13.42
CA PHE A 54 -7.95 -10.63 -13.08
C PHE A 54 -8.39 -11.80 -12.18
N PRO A 55 -7.99 -13.04 -12.48
CA PRO A 55 -8.23 -14.17 -11.58
C PRO A 55 -7.47 -13.99 -10.27
N LEU A 56 -8.04 -14.50 -9.18
CA LEU A 56 -7.46 -14.40 -7.84
C LEU A 56 -6.02 -14.96 -7.77
N GLY A 57 -5.73 -16.02 -8.53
CA GLY A 57 -4.38 -16.63 -8.60
C GLY A 57 -3.30 -15.72 -9.19
N GLN A 58 -3.67 -14.62 -9.85
CA GLN A 58 -2.75 -13.57 -10.33
C GLN A 58 -2.64 -12.39 -9.35
N MET A 59 -3.16 -12.54 -8.12
CA MET A 59 -3.09 -11.52 -7.09
C MET A 59 -2.43 -12.08 -5.83
N LEU A 60 -1.40 -11.40 -5.36
CA LEU A 60 -0.77 -11.69 -4.07
C LEU A 60 -1.10 -10.59 -3.07
N PHE A 61 -1.64 -10.99 -1.92
CA PHE A 61 -1.88 -10.10 -0.79
C PHE A 61 -0.78 -10.29 0.26
N VAL A 62 0.05 -9.25 0.43
CA VAL A 62 1.19 -9.24 1.35
C VAL A 62 0.74 -8.63 2.69
N SER A 63 1.08 -9.27 3.82
CA SER A 63 0.77 -8.72 5.14
C SER A 63 1.77 -7.64 5.51
N GLY A 64 1.28 -6.44 5.81
CA GLY A 64 2.13 -5.32 6.25
C GLY A 64 2.76 -5.58 7.61
N GLU A 65 2.01 -6.21 8.53
CA GLU A 65 2.46 -6.58 9.87
C GLU A 65 3.58 -7.62 9.79
N ARG A 66 3.38 -8.68 9.00
CA ARG A 66 4.42 -9.70 8.79
C ARG A 66 5.63 -9.13 8.06
N LEU A 67 5.46 -8.17 7.15
CA LEU A 67 6.59 -7.53 6.48
C LEU A 67 7.48 -6.74 7.46
N ILE A 68 6.91 -6.26 8.57
CA ILE A 68 7.67 -5.60 9.64
C ILE A 68 8.32 -6.63 10.56
N SER A 69 7.57 -7.65 11.01
CA SER A 69 8.06 -8.64 11.98
C SER A 69 8.98 -9.71 11.38
N ASP A 70 8.70 -10.14 10.14
CA ASP A 70 9.41 -11.17 9.38
C ASP A 70 9.49 -10.79 7.88
N PRO A 71 10.33 -9.79 7.52
CA PRO A 71 10.46 -9.32 6.14
C PRO A 71 10.96 -10.40 5.18
N ALA A 72 11.81 -11.32 5.64
CA ALA A 72 12.37 -12.38 4.82
C ALA A 72 11.30 -13.42 4.45
N GLY A 73 10.43 -13.80 5.39
CA GLY A 73 9.31 -14.70 5.14
C GLY A 73 8.31 -14.13 4.14
N GLU A 74 7.88 -12.88 4.32
CA GLU A 74 6.93 -12.24 3.38
C GLU A 74 7.54 -12.04 1.99
N LEU A 75 8.81 -11.63 1.89
CA LEU A 75 9.47 -11.51 0.58
C LEU A 75 9.79 -12.87 -0.06
N GLY A 76 9.88 -13.94 0.73
CA GLY A 76 9.88 -15.31 0.22
C GLY A 76 8.62 -15.59 -0.61
N ARG A 77 7.45 -15.29 -0.04
CA ARG A 77 6.14 -15.46 -0.73
C ARG A 77 6.05 -14.63 -2.01
N VAL A 78 6.58 -13.39 -1.98
CA VAL A 78 6.63 -12.52 -3.16
C VAL A 78 7.51 -13.12 -4.25
N GLN A 79 8.70 -13.63 -3.90
CA GLN A 79 9.60 -14.27 -4.86
C GLN A 79 8.93 -15.50 -5.50
N ASP A 80 8.27 -16.35 -4.70
CA ASP A 80 7.59 -17.54 -5.22
C ASP A 80 6.45 -17.18 -6.19
N PHE A 81 5.63 -16.21 -5.81
CA PHE A 81 4.51 -15.75 -6.62
C PHE A 81 4.97 -15.19 -7.97
N LEU A 82 6.11 -14.51 -8.01
CA LEU A 82 6.72 -14.00 -9.24
C LEU A 82 7.53 -15.05 -10.01
N GLY A 83 7.67 -16.28 -9.48
CA GLY A 83 8.50 -17.33 -10.09
C GLY A 83 10.00 -17.04 -10.01
N LEU A 84 10.44 -16.25 -9.04
CA LEU A 84 11.83 -15.87 -8.83
C LEU A 84 12.54 -16.83 -7.87
N LYS A 85 13.85 -17.02 -8.06
CA LYS A 85 14.67 -17.74 -7.09
C LYS A 85 14.66 -16.99 -5.75
N ARG A 86 14.49 -17.72 -4.65
CA ARG A 86 14.57 -17.19 -3.28
C ARG A 86 16.01 -16.78 -2.93
N ILE A 87 16.39 -15.57 -3.32
CA ILE A 87 17.71 -14.97 -3.04
C ILE A 87 17.63 -14.08 -1.80
N ILE A 88 16.51 -13.36 -1.65
CA ILE A 88 16.28 -12.49 -0.51
C ILE A 88 16.00 -13.35 0.72
N THR A 89 16.86 -13.19 1.72
CA THR A 89 16.88 -13.91 2.99
C THR A 89 17.04 -12.94 4.17
N ASP A 90 16.94 -13.46 5.39
CA ASP A 90 17.15 -12.74 6.66
C ASP A 90 18.47 -11.95 6.69
N LYS A 91 19.50 -12.47 6.02
CA LYS A 91 20.82 -11.83 5.91
C LYS A 91 20.78 -10.45 5.26
N HIS A 92 19.77 -10.18 4.44
CA HIS A 92 19.60 -8.90 3.74
C HIS A 92 18.89 -7.85 4.60
N PHE A 93 18.42 -8.21 5.79
CA PHE A 93 17.73 -7.33 6.72
C PHE A 93 18.52 -7.14 8.00
N TYR A 94 18.41 -5.95 8.58
CA TYR A 94 18.69 -5.73 10.00
C TYR A 94 17.56 -4.94 10.62
N PHE A 95 17.22 -5.27 11.86
CA PHE A 95 16.20 -4.54 12.59
C PHE A 95 16.84 -3.35 13.31
N ASN A 96 16.41 -2.14 12.97
CA ASN A 96 16.84 -0.95 13.70
C ASN A 96 15.87 -0.70 14.86
N LYS A 97 16.27 -1.10 16.07
CA LYS A 97 15.44 -0.95 17.30
C LYS A 97 15.04 0.51 17.57
N THR A 98 15.88 1.48 17.22
CA THR A 98 15.57 2.92 17.38
C THR A 98 14.49 3.38 16.43
N LYS A 99 14.39 2.76 15.24
CA LYS A 99 13.39 3.11 14.23
C LYS A 99 12.10 2.28 14.36
N GLY A 100 12.19 1.06 14.88
CA GLY A 100 11.07 0.12 14.98
C GLY A 100 10.70 -0.55 13.65
N PHE A 101 11.51 -0.38 12.59
CA PHE A 101 11.29 -0.96 11.27
C PHE A 101 12.54 -1.68 10.77
N PRO A 102 12.38 -2.77 9.98
CA PRO A 102 13.50 -3.42 9.31
C PRO A 102 14.13 -2.48 8.27
N CYS A 103 15.46 -2.52 8.17
CA CYS A 103 16.25 -1.81 7.18
C CYS A 103 17.01 -2.82 6.30
N LEU A 104 17.35 -2.40 5.08
CA LEU A 104 18.08 -3.23 4.13
C LEU A 104 19.59 -3.14 4.42
N LYS A 105 20.22 -4.29 4.63
CA LYS A 105 21.67 -4.43 4.50
C LYS A 105 21.99 -4.42 3.01
N LYS A 106 22.97 -3.62 2.58
CA LYS A 106 23.41 -3.67 1.19
C LYS A 106 24.26 -4.90 0.91
N ALA A 107 24.26 -5.32 -0.36
CA ALA A 107 25.20 -6.29 -0.91
C ALA A 107 26.65 -5.77 -0.81
N GLU A 108 27.63 -6.68 -0.82
CA GLU A 108 29.06 -6.38 -0.79
C GLU A 108 29.41 -5.30 -1.84
N GLY A 109 29.82 -4.10 -1.39
CA GLY A 109 30.23 -3.02 -2.30
C GLY A 109 29.69 -1.62 -1.99
N SER A 110 28.79 -1.43 -1.01
CA SER A 110 28.44 -0.08 -0.55
C SER A 110 28.34 0.00 0.96
N SER A 111 29.11 0.92 1.54
CA SER A 111 29.45 1.01 2.97
C SER A 111 28.33 1.46 3.91
N LYS A 112 27.14 1.86 3.44
CA LYS A 112 26.05 2.35 4.30
C LYS A 112 24.77 1.53 4.17
N PRO A 113 24.19 1.04 5.27
CA PRO A 113 22.90 0.38 5.25
C PRO A 113 21.79 1.34 4.81
N HIS A 114 20.77 0.81 4.12
CA HIS A 114 19.65 1.61 3.61
C HIS A 114 18.41 1.39 4.46
N CYS A 115 18.09 2.37 5.29
CA CYS A 115 16.77 2.47 5.93
C CYS A 115 15.82 3.27 5.06
N LEU A 116 14.52 2.98 5.16
CA LEU A 116 13.47 3.81 4.56
C LEU A 116 13.64 5.29 5.01
N GLY A 117 13.16 6.24 4.23
CA GLY A 117 13.23 7.67 4.58
C GLY A 117 12.44 8.04 5.85
N LYS A 118 12.54 9.31 6.26
CA LYS A 118 11.82 9.89 7.41
C LYS A 118 10.29 9.92 7.21
N THR A 119 9.81 9.78 5.97
CA THR A 119 8.38 9.78 5.63
C THR A 119 7.70 8.43 5.86
N LYS A 120 8.43 7.39 6.23
CA LYS A 120 7.91 6.03 6.48
C LYS A 120 8.09 5.68 7.96
N GLY A 121 7.00 5.25 8.61
CA GLY A 121 6.97 4.97 10.04
C GLY A 121 6.79 6.22 10.92
N ARG A 122 5.89 7.14 10.53
CA ARG A 122 5.60 8.33 11.34
C ARG A 122 4.87 7.92 12.62
N THR A 123 5.12 8.63 13.72
CA THR A 123 4.37 8.47 14.96
C THR A 123 2.90 8.79 14.69
N HIS A 124 2.03 7.83 15.01
CA HIS A 124 0.58 8.05 14.94
C HIS A 124 0.15 8.90 16.14
N PRO A 125 -0.82 9.82 15.96
CA PRO A 125 -1.42 10.52 17.09
C PRO A 125 -2.13 9.53 18.00
N ASP A 126 -2.24 9.88 19.29
CA ASP A 126 -3.08 9.14 20.20
C ASP A 126 -4.55 9.39 19.83
N ILE A 127 -5.32 8.31 19.68
CA ILE A 127 -6.72 8.35 19.26
C ILE A 127 -7.54 7.73 20.39
N ASP A 128 -8.66 8.38 20.73
CA ASP A 128 -9.58 7.90 21.76
C ASP A 128 -9.89 6.39 21.56
N PRO A 129 -9.64 5.55 22.58
CA PRO A 129 -9.91 4.12 22.52
C PRO A 129 -11.33 3.77 22.06
N GLU A 130 -12.33 4.58 22.39
CA GLU A 130 -13.72 4.38 21.96
C GLU A 130 -13.88 4.60 20.44
N VAL A 131 -13.16 5.56 19.87
CA VAL A 131 -13.12 5.77 18.41
C VAL A 131 -12.44 4.59 17.72
N VAL A 132 -11.31 4.10 18.27
CA VAL A 132 -10.63 2.92 17.74
C VAL A 132 -11.54 1.69 17.78
N ARG A 133 -12.28 1.48 18.88
CA ARG A 133 -13.25 0.39 19.02
C ARG A 133 -14.33 0.47 17.93
N ARG A 134 -14.94 1.64 17.73
CA ARG A 134 -15.96 1.86 16.70
C ARG A 134 -15.42 1.63 15.29
N LEU A 135 -14.19 2.08 15.01
CA LEU A 135 -13.54 1.83 13.72
C LEU A 135 -13.31 0.33 13.49
N ARG A 136 -12.85 -0.41 14.49
CA ARG A 136 -12.68 -1.88 14.39
C ARG A 136 -14.02 -2.58 14.14
N GLU A 137 -15.07 -2.21 14.87
CA GLU A 137 -16.41 -2.77 14.66
C GLU A 137 -16.97 -2.47 13.27
N PHE A 138 -16.71 -1.26 12.76
CA PHE A 138 -17.07 -0.88 11.40
C PHE A 138 -16.34 -1.72 10.34
N TYR A 139 -15.03 -1.93 10.47
CA TYR A 139 -14.23 -2.66 9.48
C TYR A 139 -14.38 -4.18 9.55
N ARG A 140 -14.68 -4.75 10.72
CA ARG A 140 -14.79 -6.20 10.96
C ARG A 140 -15.62 -6.98 9.92
N PRO A 141 -16.86 -6.59 9.56
CA PRO A 141 -17.60 -7.33 8.53
C PRO A 141 -16.92 -7.31 7.16
N PHE A 142 -16.25 -6.21 6.80
CA PHE A 142 -15.52 -6.08 5.55
C PHE A 142 -14.21 -6.87 5.55
N ASN A 143 -13.50 -6.91 6.70
CA ASN A 143 -12.30 -7.71 6.90
C ASN A 143 -12.61 -9.20 6.75
N ARG A 144 -13.64 -9.71 7.43
CA ARG A 144 -14.08 -11.11 7.29
C ARG A 144 -14.42 -11.48 5.86
N LYS A 145 -15.14 -10.60 5.14
CA LYS A 145 -15.42 -10.80 3.72
C LYS A 145 -14.12 -10.86 2.90
N PHE A 146 -13.18 -9.96 3.16
CA PHE A 146 -11.87 -9.97 2.50
C PHE A 146 -11.08 -11.26 2.79
N TYR A 147 -11.12 -11.78 4.03
CA TYR A 147 -10.46 -13.04 4.40
C TYR A 147 -11.05 -14.22 3.66
N GLN A 148 -12.38 -14.26 3.52
CA GLN A 148 -13.07 -15.27 2.73
C GLN A 148 -12.70 -15.18 1.24
N MET A 149 -12.64 -13.96 0.68
CA MET A 149 -12.28 -13.75 -0.73
C MET A 149 -10.83 -14.13 -1.05
N THR A 150 -9.90 -13.86 -0.13
CA THR A 150 -8.47 -14.14 -0.33
C THR A 150 -8.05 -15.53 0.15
N GLY A 151 -8.89 -16.20 0.95
CA GLY A 151 -8.55 -17.46 1.61
C GLY A 151 -7.48 -17.32 2.70
N HIS A 152 -7.25 -16.11 3.20
CA HIS A 152 -6.22 -15.81 4.20
C HIS A 152 -6.75 -14.87 5.28
N ASP A 153 -6.55 -15.26 6.54
CA ASP A 153 -6.83 -14.40 7.69
C ASP A 153 -5.59 -13.57 8.03
N PHE A 154 -5.74 -12.24 8.04
CA PHE A 154 -4.66 -11.29 8.33
C PHE A 154 -4.61 -10.87 9.81
N GLY A 155 -5.57 -11.29 10.65
CA GLY A 155 -5.56 -11.05 12.09
C GLY A 155 -5.82 -9.61 12.50
N TRP A 156 -6.65 -8.86 11.75
CA TRP A 156 -6.98 -7.47 12.08
C TRP A 156 -8.20 -7.32 13.02
N ASP A 157 -8.89 -8.42 13.32
CA ASP A 157 -10.19 -8.44 14.05
C ASP A 157 -10.10 -8.91 15.51
#